data_AF-A0A061FXS0-F1
#
_entry.id   AF-A0A061FXS0-F1
#
_cell.length_a   1.000
_cell.length_b   1.000
_cell.length_c   1.000
_cell.angle_alpha   90.00
_cell.angle_beta   90.00
_cell.angle_gamma   90.00
#
_symmetry.space_group_name_H-M   'P 1'
#
loop_
_entity.id
_entity.type
_entity.pdbx_description
1 polymer ?
#
loop_
_entity_poly.entity_id
_entity_poly.type
_entity_poly.pdbx_seq_one_letter_code
_entity_poly.pdbx_strand_id
1 'polypeptide(L)'
;MWLFPPRNPYIKPTPPPNYEVLSDRKERSWYDSHRSQREYNVAVRGLAKFVKKRDKRVIDMSMKRKEEMERRKEEERERKRKMEKERLERVRAYAEPEWAKVEEQERDDWDEKEEKAVEKEELYCVACGEKFKSEKQWENHEQSKKHREKQVRSKKNGSKGTKSDVTKTKNGSEGTKSDVTKTKNEE
;
A
#
# COMPACT_ATOMS: atom_id res chain seq x y z
N MET A 1 -26.91 -6.77 3.24
CA MET A 1 -26.75 -6.12 4.56
C MET A 1 -26.64 -7.22 5.61
N TRP A 2 -25.47 -7.44 6.21
CA TRP A 2 -25.34 -8.41 7.29
C TRP A 2 -25.75 -7.73 8.60
N LEU A 3 -26.94 -8.07 9.10
CA LEU A 3 -27.42 -7.61 10.41
C LEU A 3 -26.56 -8.27 11.49
N PHE A 4 -25.77 -7.46 12.19
CA PHE A 4 -25.13 -7.92 13.42
C PHE A 4 -26.23 -8.27 14.43
N PRO A 5 -26.18 -9.45 15.07
CA PRO A 5 -27.15 -9.82 16.09
C PRO A 5 -27.16 -8.78 17.21
N PRO A 6 -28.33 -8.45 17.78
CA PRO A 6 -28.43 -7.43 18.83
C PRO A 6 -27.55 -7.82 20.00
N ARG A 7 -26.75 -6.85 20.44
CA ARG A 7 -25.82 -7.02 21.56
C ARG A 7 -26.66 -7.39 22.80
N ASN A 8 -26.40 -8.54 23.40
CA ASN A 8 -27.15 -9.00 24.58
C ASN A 8 -26.98 -7.96 25.72
N PRO A 9 -28.06 -7.27 26.15
CA PRO A 9 -27.96 -6.17 27.09
C PRO A 9 -27.51 -6.61 28.49
N TYR A 10 -27.60 -7.90 28.79
CA TYR A 10 -27.22 -8.46 30.09
C TYR A 10 -25.74 -8.87 30.17
N ILE A 11 -25.01 -8.90 29.04
CA ILE A 11 -23.58 -9.21 29.02
C ILE A 11 -22.81 -7.90 29.00
N LYS A 12 -22.31 -7.49 30.17
CA LYS A 12 -21.47 -6.29 30.26
C LYS A 12 -20.19 -6.47 29.44
N PRO A 13 -19.75 -5.45 28.69
CA PRO A 13 -18.53 -5.51 27.90
C PRO A 13 -17.33 -5.79 28.81
N THR A 14 -16.29 -6.42 28.26
CA THR A 14 -15.01 -6.50 28.94
C THR A 14 -14.51 -5.07 29.19
N PRO A 15 -14.08 -4.72 30.41
CA PRO A 15 -13.65 -3.36 30.69
C PRO A 15 -12.45 -3.01 29.81
N PRO A 16 -12.30 -1.73 29.45
CA PRO A 16 -11.13 -1.26 28.71
C PRO A 16 -9.83 -1.54 29.52
N PRO A 17 -8.68 -1.64 28.84
CA PRO A 17 -7.40 -1.98 29.48
C PRO A 17 -7.02 -1.02 30.62
N ASN A 18 -7.55 0.20 30.62
CA ASN A 18 -7.44 1.15 31.72
C ASN A 18 -8.75 1.17 32.54
N TYR A 19 -8.81 0.29 33.56
CA TYR A 19 -9.95 0.12 34.46
C TYR A 19 -10.08 1.25 35.51
N GLU A 20 -9.13 2.17 35.57
CA GLU A 20 -9.14 3.31 36.52
C GLU A 20 -9.99 4.49 36.01
N VAL A 21 -10.32 4.49 34.71
CA VAL A 21 -11.06 5.56 34.00
C VAL A 21 -12.57 5.28 33.93
N LEU A 22 -13.08 4.26 34.63
CA LEU A 22 -14.52 4.02 34.77
C LEU A 22 -15.15 5.17 35.56
N SER A 23 -15.82 6.09 34.86
CA SER A 23 -16.49 7.27 35.44
C SER A 23 -17.58 6.90 36.43
N ASP A 24 -18.24 5.77 36.20
CA ASP A 24 -19.42 5.38 36.93
C ASP A 24 -19.06 4.52 38.15
N ARG A 25 -19.28 5.09 39.34
CA ARG A 25 -19.03 4.41 40.63
C ARG A 25 -19.68 3.02 40.73
N LYS A 26 -20.89 2.88 40.17
CA LYS A 26 -21.64 1.60 40.13
C LYS A 26 -20.99 0.58 39.20
N GLU A 27 -20.45 1.03 38.06
CA GLU A 27 -19.74 0.15 37.14
C GLU A 27 -18.43 -0.32 37.74
N ARG A 28 -17.66 0.59 38.35
CA ARG A 28 -16.40 0.26 39.03
C ARG A 28 -16.61 -0.78 40.13
N SER A 29 -17.58 -0.57 41.03
CA SER A 29 -17.92 -1.53 42.09
C SER A 29 -18.31 -2.92 41.53
N TRP A 30 -19.08 -2.94 40.44
CA TRP A 30 -19.42 -4.19 39.77
C TRP A 30 -18.18 -4.89 39.22
N TYR A 31 -17.29 -4.18 38.54
CA TYR A 31 -16.06 -4.75 38.01
C TYR A 31 -15.10 -5.22 39.13
N ASP A 32 -14.96 -4.46 40.20
CA ASP A 32 -14.11 -4.84 41.34
C ASP A 32 -14.65 -6.10 42.02
N SER A 33 -15.97 -6.20 42.23
CA SER A 33 -16.63 -7.40 42.76
C SER A 33 -16.44 -8.64 41.86
N HIS A 34 -16.43 -8.47 40.54
CA HIS A 34 -16.26 -9.56 39.57
C HIS A 34 -14.80 -9.78 39.15
N ARG A 35 -13.83 -9.13 39.80
CA ARG A 35 -12.41 -9.25 39.46
C ARG A 35 -11.90 -10.69 39.65
N SER A 36 -12.13 -11.26 40.83
CA SER A 36 -11.70 -12.62 41.17
C SER A 36 -12.30 -13.68 40.22
N GLN A 37 -13.59 -13.57 39.89
CA GLN A 37 -14.24 -14.48 38.94
C GLN A 37 -13.63 -14.38 37.53
N ARG A 38 -13.25 -13.18 37.09
CA ARG A 38 -12.62 -12.98 35.79
C ARG A 38 -11.21 -13.52 35.75
N GLU A 39 -10.41 -13.26 36.77
CA GLU A 39 -9.06 -13.81 36.90
C GLU A 39 -9.10 -15.35 36.93
N TYR A 40 -10.03 -15.94 37.68
CA TYR A 40 -10.30 -17.37 37.65
C TYR A 40 -10.67 -17.87 36.24
N ASN A 41 -11.62 -17.22 35.55
CA ASN A 41 -12.01 -17.59 34.20
C ASN A 41 -10.85 -17.46 33.20
N VAL A 42 -9.98 -16.46 33.35
CA VAL A 42 -8.76 -16.31 32.54
C VAL A 42 -7.81 -17.47 32.82
N ALA A 43 -7.58 -17.82 34.09
CA ALA A 43 -6.76 -18.97 34.47
C ALA A 43 -7.30 -20.30 33.90
N VAL A 44 -8.62 -20.54 34.02
CA VAL A 44 -9.29 -21.73 33.45
C VAL A 44 -9.16 -21.76 31.93
N ARG A 45 -9.35 -20.63 31.24
CA ARG A 45 -9.13 -20.54 29.79
C ARG A 45 -7.66 -20.81 29.43
N GLY A 46 -6.72 -20.35 30.25
CA GLY A 46 -5.29 -20.66 30.12
C GLY A 46 -5.02 -22.15 30.22
N LEU A 47 -5.58 -22.81 31.24
CA LEU A 47 -5.49 -24.25 31.43
C LEU A 47 -6.11 -25.03 30.26
N ALA A 48 -7.31 -24.64 29.81
CA ALA A 48 -7.97 -25.27 28.68
C ALA A 48 -7.14 -25.14 27.39
N LYS A 49 -6.52 -23.97 27.14
CA LYS A 49 -5.59 -23.78 26.02
C LYS A 49 -4.37 -24.70 26.14
N PHE A 50 -3.81 -24.84 27.34
CA PHE A 50 -2.67 -25.70 27.61
C PHE A 50 -2.99 -27.18 27.33
N VAL A 51 -4.12 -27.67 27.85
CA VAL A 51 -4.61 -29.04 27.59
C VAL A 51 -4.88 -29.24 26.11
N LYS A 52 -5.58 -28.31 25.45
CA LYS A 52 -5.86 -28.34 24.00
C LYS A 52 -4.58 -28.40 23.16
N LYS A 53 -3.51 -27.73 23.59
CA LYS A 53 -2.23 -27.71 22.89
C LYS A 53 -1.46 -29.02 23.04
N ARG A 54 -1.70 -29.79 24.10
CA ARG A 54 -1.04 -31.08 24.38
C ARG A 54 -1.87 -32.31 23.98
N ASP A 55 -3.19 -32.20 23.86
CA ASP A 55 -4.04 -33.34 23.45
C ASP A 55 -3.69 -33.75 22.01
N LYS A 56 -3.10 -34.95 21.87
CA LYS A 56 -2.66 -35.52 20.59
C LYS A 56 -3.79 -35.56 19.56
N ARG A 57 -5.03 -35.88 19.96
CA ARG A 57 -6.17 -35.96 19.04
C ARG A 57 -6.50 -34.60 18.45
N VAL A 58 -6.41 -33.56 19.27
CA VAL A 58 -6.64 -32.17 18.82
C VAL A 58 -5.51 -31.72 17.92
N ILE A 59 -4.26 -32.08 18.24
CA ILE A 59 -3.11 -31.79 17.39
C ILE A 59 -3.30 -32.45 16.02
N ASP A 60 -3.55 -33.76 15.96
CA ASP A 60 -3.70 -34.52 14.72
C ASP A 60 -4.85 -33.95 13.86
N MET A 61 -6.01 -33.69 14.48
CA MET A 61 -7.13 -33.05 13.80
C MET A 61 -6.79 -31.64 13.29
N SER A 62 -6.03 -30.86 14.07
CA SER A 62 -5.59 -29.52 13.66
C SER A 62 -4.58 -29.55 12.51
N MET A 63 -3.69 -30.55 12.48
CA MET A 63 -2.70 -30.74 11.42
C MET A 63 -3.39 -31.16 10.12
N LYS A 64 -4.31 -32.13 10.18
CA LYS A 64 -5.11 -32.56 9.02
C LYS A 64 -5.91 -31.40 8.42
N ARG A 65 -6.57 -30.59 9.25
CA ARG A 65 -7.30 -29.39 8.77
C ARG A 65 -6.37 -28.36 8.14
N LYS A 66 -5.16 -28.16 8.67
CA LYS A 66 -4.18 -27.24 8.08
C LYS A 66 -3.67 -27.75 6.74
N GLU A 67 -3.35 -29.03 6.64
CA GLU A 67 -2.93 -29.67 5.40
C GLU A 67 -4.01 -29.56 4.31
N GLU A 68 -5.27 -29.83 4.64
CA GLU A 68 -6.39 -29.66 3.70
C GLU A 68 -6.56 -28.21 3.24
N MET A 69 -6.42 -27.24 4.15
CA MET A 69 -6.50 -25.81 3.83
C MET A 69 -5.33 -25.35 2.94
N GLU A 70 -4.11 -25.82 3.19
CA GLU A 70 -2.96 -25.52 2.34
C GLU A 70 -3.07 -26.18 0.97
N ARG A 71 -3.57 -27.41 0.89
CA ARG A 71 -3.90 -28.08 -0.39
C ARG A 71 -4.90 -27.25 -1.19
N ARG A 72 -6.00 -26.81 -0.58
CA ARG A 72 -7.00 -25.96 -1.23
C ARG A 72 -6.40 -24.62 -1.70
N LYS A 73 -5.51 -24.03 -0.91
CA LYS A 73 -4.82 -22.79 -1.24
C LYS A 73 -3.79 -22.96 -2.36
N GLU A 74 -3.17 -24.13 -2.47
CA GLU A 74 -2.27 -24.48 -3.56
C GLU A 74 -3.02 -24.68 -4.88
N GLU A 75 -4.12 -25.44 -4.85
CA GLU A 75 -5.03 -25.62 -5.99
C GLU A 75 -5.56 -24.27 -6.50
N GLU A 76 -5.95 -23.37 -5.59
CA GLU A 76 -6.39 -22.00 -5.93
C GLU A 76 -5.27 -21.17 -6.56
N ARG A 77 -4.05 -21.24 -6.01
CA ARG A 77 -2.88 -20.56 -6.57
C ARG A 77 -2.53 -21.10 -7.95
N GLU A 78 -2.62 -22.41 -8.16
CA GLU A 78 -2.37 -23.03 -9.46
C GLU A 78 -3.44 -22.63 -10.48
N ARG A 79 -4.73 -22.66 -10.09
CA ARG A 79 -5.83 -22.18 -10.93
C ARG A 79 -5.62 -20.73 -11.34
N LYS A 80 -5.23 -19.86 -10.40
CA LYS A 80 -4.93 -18.46 -10.69
C LYS A 80 -3.76 -18.32 -11.68
N ARG A 81 -2.68 -19.09 -11.49
CA ARG A 81 -1.52 -19.10 -12.40
C ARG A 81 -1.89 -19.57 -13.81
N LYS A 82 -2.77 -20.58 -13.93
CA LYS A 82 -3.28 -21.05 -15.23
C LYS A 82 -4.09 -19.96 -15.94
N MET A 83 -5.04 -19.35 -15.23
CA MET A 83 -5.84 -18.24 -15.76
C MET A 83 -4.98 -17.05 -16.19
N GLU A 84 -3.93 -16.73 -15.44
CA GLU A 84 -3.00 -15.65 -15.76
C GLU A 84 -2.17 -15.95 -17.02
N LYS A 85 -1.67 -17.19 -17.15
CA LYS A 85 -0.97 -17.64 -18.36
C LYS A 85 -1.88 -17.61 -19.58
N GLU A 86 -3.11 -18.12 -19.47
CA GLU A 86 -4.10 -18.08 -20.55
C GLU A 86 -4.44 -16.64 -20.95
N ARG A 87 -4.59 -15.74 -19.96
CA ARG A 87 -4.81 -14.31 -20.23
C ARG A 87 -3.62 -13.69 -20.97
N LEU A 88 -2.39 -13.99 -20.54
CA LEU A 88 -1.18 -13.49 -21.18
C LEU A 88 -1.02 -14.04 -22.61
N GLU A 89 -1.32 -15.32 -22.81
CA GLU A 89 -1.31 -15.95 -24.13
C GLU A 89 -2.38 -15.36 -25.04
N ARG A 90 -3.59 -15.11 -24.53
CA ARG A 90 -4.65 -14.40 -25.27
C ARG A 90 -4.22 -12.99 -25.67
N VAL A 91 -3.54 -12.26 -24.79
CA VAL A 91 -2.97 -10.93 -25.11
C VAL A 91 -1.86 -11.06 -26.15
N ARG A 92 -0.98 -12.07 -26.05
CA ARG A 92 0.12 -12.32 -27.00
C ARG A 92 -0.38 -12.77 -28.38
N ALA A 93 -1.46 -13.54 -28.43
CA ALA A 93 -2.06 -14.07 -29.65
C ALA A 93 -3.01 -13.07 -30.35
N TYR A 94 -3.30 -11.93 -29.72
CA TYR A 94 -4.08 -10.87 -30.35
C TYR A 94 -3.25 -10.22 -31.47
N ALA A 95 -3.59 -10.53 -32.72
CA ALA A 95 -3.09 -9.83 -33.90
C ALA A 95 -4.08 -8.73 -34.27
N GLU A 96 -3.58 -7.51 -34.49
CA GLU A 96 -4.41 -6.38 -34.87
C GLU A 96 -5.13 -6.67 -36.20
N PRO A 97 -6.47 -6.57 -36.24
CA PRO A 97 -7.24 -6.74 -37.47
C PRO A 97 -6.80 -5.76 -38.57
N GLU A 98 -6.91 -6.15 -39.84
CA GLU A 98 -6.48 -5.32 -41.00
C GLU A 98 -7.15 -3.94 -41.08
N TRP A 99 -8.35 -3.76 -40.52
CA TRP A 99 -9.04 -2.45 -40.44
C TRP A 99 -8.61 -1.60 -39.22
N ALA A 100 -7.92 -2.21 -38.25
CA ALA A 100 -7.35 -1.57 -37.07
C ALA A 100 -5.82 -1.39 -37.19
N LYS A 101 -5.18 -2.12 -38.12
CA LYS A 101 -3.86 -1.79 -38.66
C LYS A 101 -3.96 -0.40 -39.30
N VAL A 102 -3.41 0.59 -38.62
CA VAL A 102 -3.02 1.83 -39.30
C VAL A 102 -1.90 1.41 -40.24
N GLU A 103 -2.13 1.55 -41.55
CA GLU A 103 -1.10 1.30 -42.56
C GLU A 103 0.15 2.05 -42.10
N GLU A 104 1.24 1.32 -41.88
CA GLU A 104 2.56 1.91 -41.63
C GLU A 104 3.02 2.53 -42.95
N GLN A 105 2.31 3.56 -43.42
CA GLN A 105 2.94 4.68 -44.08
C GLN A 105 4.14 4.95 -43.19
N GLU A 106 5.36 4.81 -43.74
CA GLU A 106 6.56 5.31 -43.08
C GLU A 106 6.11 6.60 -42.44
N ARG A 107 6.02 6.58 -41.11
CA ARG A 107 5.81 7.79 -40.36
C ARG A 107 7.10 8.50 -40.66
N ASP A 108 7.06 9.25 -41.76
CA ASP A 108 8.11 10.10 -42.24
C ASP A 108 8.68 10.67 -40.95
N ASP A 109 10.00 10.61 -40.80
CA ASP A 109 10.75 11.14 -39.65
C ASP A 109 10.46 12.65 -39.39
N TRP A 110 9.48 13.21 -40.12
CA TRP A 110 8.68 14.40 -39.91
C TRP A 110 7.72 14.37 -38.72
N ASP A 111 7.24 13.20 -38.29
CA ASP A 111 6.28 13.09 -37.19
C ASP A 111 6.93 12.63 -35.87
N GLU A 112 8.20 12.16 -35.94
CA GLU A 112 9.12 12.23 -34.78
C GLU A 112 9.61 13.66 -34.49
N LYS A 113 9.40 14.58 -35.44
CA LYS A 113 9.70 16.01 -35.28
C LYS A 113 8.49 16.84 -34.89
N GLU A 114 7.26 16.38 -35.12
CA GLU A 114 6.04 17.12 -34.81
C GLU A 114 5.29 16.63 -33.55
N GLU A 115 5.62 15.46 -32.99
CA GLU A 115 5.23 15.07 -31.62
C GLU A 115 6.34 15.21 -30.56
N LYS A 116 7.50 15.76 -30.92
CA LYS A 116 8.28 16.56 -29.97
C LYS A 116 7.65 17.95 -29.86
N ALA A 117 6.39 17.99 -29.48
CA ALA A 117 5.84 19.17 -28.81
C ALA A 117 6.69 19.38 -27.56
N VAL A 118 7.69 20.27 -27.70
CA VAL A 118 8.60 20.75 -26.66
C VAL A 118 7.85 20.74 -25.33
N GLU A 119 8.12 19.73 -24.50
CA GLU A 119 7.61 19.64 -23.15
C GLU A 119 8.26 20.81 -22.41
N LYS A 120 7.55 21.94 -22.36
CA LYS A 120 8.02 23.14 -21.69
C LYS A 120 8.10 22.80 -20.22
N GLU A 121 9.31 22.62 -19.71
CA GLU A 121 9.56 22.46 -18.28
C GLU A 121 9.00 23.70 -17.54
N GLU A 122 7.79 23.58 -16.99
CA GLU A 122 7.17 24.65 -16.20
C GLU A 122 7.82 24.69 -14.82
N LEU A 123 8.64 25.71 -14.55
CA LEU A 123 9.34 25.84 -13.26
C LEU A 123 8.40 26.50 -12.23
N TYR A 124 8.11 25.81 -11.13
CA TYR A 124 7.10 26.24 -10.14
C TYR A 124 7.66 26.52 -8.74
N CYS A 125 7.23 27.63 -8.14
CA CYS A 125 7.59 28.02 -6.78
C CYS A 125 6.57 27.63 -5.73
N VAL A 126 6.92 26.64 -4.90
CA VAL A 126 6.09 26.19 -3.78
C VAL A 126 5.83 27.29 -2.75
N ALA A 127 6.77 28.20 -2.52
CA ALA A 127 6.60 29.29 -1.54
C ALA A 127 5.75 30.45 -2.08
N CYS A 128 5.77 30.69 -3.38
CA CYS A 128 5.12 31.85 -4.00
C CYS A 128 3.83 31.50 -4.73
N GLY A 129 3.69 30.28 -5.25
CA GLY A 129 2.59 29.84 -6.11
C GLY A 129 2.77 30.19 -7.59
N GLU A 130 3.94 30.73 -7.96
CA GLU A 130 4.17 31.31 -9.29
C GLU A 130 4.85 30.29 -10.21
N LYS A 131 4.36 30.22 -11.47
CA LYS A 131 4.93 29.40 -12.54
C LYS A 131 5.74 30.27 -13.50
N PHE A 132 6.94 29.81 -13.83
CA PHE A 132 7.88 30.51 -14.69
C PHE A 132 8.16 29.70 -15.94
N LYS A 133 8.24 30.39 -17.08
CA LYS A 133 8.44 29.78 -18.40
C LYS A 133 9.91 29.69 -18.80
N SER A 134 10.81 30.24 -17.98
CA SER A 134 12.25 30.32 -18.25
C SER A 134 13.04 30.24 -16.96
N GLU A 135 14.14 29.49 -16.99
CA GLU A 135 15.06 29.29 -15.87
C GLU A 135 15.70 30.60 -15.38
N LYS A 136 15.97 31.55 -16.28
CA LYS A 136 16.53 32.86 -15.89
C LYS A 136 15.54 33.73 -15.12
N GLN A 137 14.23 33.58 -15.37
CA GLN A 137 13.21 34.26 -14.58
C GLN A 137 13.06 33.63 -13.19
N TRP A 138 13.26 32.31 -13.13
CA TRP A 138 13.25 31.53 -11.90
C TRP A 138 14.40 31.92 -10.96
N GLU A 139 15.64 31.99 -11.46
CA GLU A 139 16.81 32.37 -10.66
C GLU A 139 16.68 33.80 -10.09
N ASN A 140 16.18 34.73 -10.90
CA ASN A 140 15.90 36.10 -10.44
C ASN A 140 14.75 36.14 -9.41
N HIS A 141 13.75 35.26 -9.53
CA HIS A 141 12.68 35.12 -8.54
C HIS A 141 13.23 34.59 -7.20
N GLU A 142 14.12 33.60 -7.24
CA GLU A 142 14.75 33.02 -6.04
C GLU A 142 15.62 34.04 -5.29
N GLN A 143 16.32 34.91 -6.01
CA GLN A 143 17.17 35.95 -5.43
C GLN A 143 16.41 37.22 -5.02
N SER A 144 15.14 37.37 -5.43
CA SER A 144 14.34 38.55 -5.11
C SER A 144 14.01 38.65 -3.62
N LYS A 145 14.08 39.88 -3.08
CA LYS A 145 13.76 40.18 -1.67
C LYS A 145 12.35 39.71 -1.26
N LYS A 146 11.39 39.74 -2.20
CA LYS A 146 10.00 39.30 -1.96
C LYS A 146 9.88 37.79 -1.76
N HIS A 147 10.63 36.98 -2.51
CA HIS A 147 10.67 35.53 -2.33
C HIS A 147 11.35 35.18 -1.01
N ARG A 148 12.50 35.81 -0.71
CA ARG A 148 13.23 35.62 0.55
C ARG A 148 12.39 35.97 1.79
N GLU A 149 11.61 37.06 1.74
CA GLU A 149 10.69 37.44 2.83
C GLU A 149 9.54 36.43 2.99
N LYS A 150 8.95 35.97 1.88
CA LYS A 150 7.85 34.98 1.90
C LYS A 150 8.35 33.59 2.36
N GLN A 151 9.58 33.19 2.01
CA GLN A 151 10.23 32.00 2.54
C GLN A 151 10.42 32.07 4.07
N VAL A 152 10.85 33.23 4.59
CA VAL A 152 11.00 33.44 6.04
C VAL A 152 9.64 33.41 6.75
N ARG A 153 8.59 33.99 6.13
CA ARG A 153 7.21 33.96 6.68
C ARG A 153 6.64 32.54 6.71
N SER A 154 6.84 31.75 5.65
CA SER A 154 6.44 30.33 5.63
C SER A 154 7.19 29.49 6.66
N LYS A 155 8.48 29.74 6.88
CA LYS A 155 9.27 29.06 7.94
C LYS A 155 8.79 29.38 9.35
N LYS A 156 8.35 30.63 9.62
CA LYS A 156 7.82 31.02 10.95
C LYS A 156 6.49 30.37 11.29
N ASN A 157 5.62 30.13 10.30
CA ASN A 157 4.33 29.49 10.52
C ASN A 157 4.42 27.95 10.57
N GLY A 158 5.50 27.37 10.03
CA GLY A 158 5.75 25.93 9.96
C GLY A 158 6.72 25.42 11.02
N SER A 159 6.44 25.64 12.31
CA SER A 159 7.08 24.88 13.38
C SER A 159 6.39 23.53 13.53
N LYS A 160 6.87 22.54 12.75
CA LYS A 160 7.08 21.12 13.09
C LYS A 160 7.71 20.47 11.85
N GLY A 161 9.00 20.13 11.97
CA GLY A 161 9.87 19.85 10.85
C GLY A 161 9.62 18.53 10.12
N THR A 162 9.92 18.55 8.83
CA THR A 162 10.62 17.48 8.11
C THR A 162 11.63 18.17 7.19
N LYS A 163 12.90 17.75 7.24
CA LYS A 163 13.90 18.16 6.25
C LYS A 163 13.61 17.36 4.99
N SER A 164 13.00 17.98 3.98
CA SER A 164 12.99 17.43 2.62
C SER A 164 14.01 18.22 1.80
N ASP A 165 15.19 17.62 1.66
CA ASP A 165 16.15 18.00 0.64
C ASP A 165 15.48 17.97 -0.74
N VAL A 166 15.95 18.88 -1.59
CA VAL A 166 15.59 19.08 -2.99
C VAL A 166 15.43 17.73 -3.71
N THR A 167 14.19 17.33 -4.00
CA THR A 167 13.93 16.25 -4.95
C THR A 167 13.66 16.84 -6.32
N LYS A 168 14.69 16.83 -7.18
CA LYS A 168 14.47 16.80 -8.63
C LYS A 168 13.77 15.47 -8.92
N THR A 169 12.44 15.48 -8.99
CA THR A 169 11.66 14.30 -9.36
C THR A 169 11.90 14.02 -10.85
N LYS A 170 12.93 13.20 -11.12
CA LYS A 170 13.03 12.45 -12.36
C LYS A 170 12.06 11.27 -12.24
N ASN A 171 10.95 11.30 -12.96
CA ASN A 171 10.17 10.09 -13.19
C ASN A 171 10.88 9.30 -14.30
N GLY A 172 11.78 8.40 -13.88
CA GLY A 172 12.43 7.42 -14.73
C GLY A 172 12.10 6.02 -14.21
N SER A 173 11.34 5.26 -15.01
CA SER A 173 11.05 3.86 -14.80
C SER A 173 12.16 2.99 -15.42
N GLU A 174 13.00 2.39 -14.58
CA GLU A 174 13.86 1.25 -14.94
C GLU A 174 13.91 0.33 -13.70
N GLY A 175 13.77 -0.99 -13.77
CA GLY A 175 13.64 -1.92 -14.89
C GLY A 175 13.65 -3.35 -14.31
N THR A 176 13.63 -4.36 -15.17
CA THR A 176 14.15 -5.68 -14.81
C THR A 176 15.08 -6.19 -15.91
N LYS A 177 16.38 -6.22 -15.57
CA LYS A 177 17.42 -7.17 -16.00
C LYS A 177 16.86 -8.62 -15.98
N SER A 178 17.30 -9.62 -16.73
CA SER A 178 18.49 -9.88 -17.56
C SER A 178 18.34 -11.31 -18.10
N ASP A 179 18.82 -11.63 -19.29
CA ASP A 179 19.60 -12.87 -19.49
C ASP A 179 20.48 -12.77 -20.75
N VAL A 180 21.75 -13.09 -20.56
CA VAL A 180 22.83 -13.02 -21.56
C VAL A 180 23.03 -14.44 -22.11
N THR A 181 22.79 -14.66 -23.41
CA THR A 181 23.32 -15.82 -24.13
C THR A 181 24.42 -15.39 -25.08
N LYS A 182 25.64 -15.81 -24.75
CA LYS A 182 26.87 -15.62 -25.51
C LYS A 182 26.90 -16.62 -26.67
N THR A 183 26.68 -16.18 -27.90
CA THR A 183 27.07 -16.92 -29.11
C THR A 183 28.48 -16.50 -29.52
N LYS A 184 29.38 -17.47 -29.59
CA LYS A 184 30.78 -17.32 -30.00
C LYS A 184 30.85 -17.84 -31.44
N ASN A 185 31.05 -16.95 -32.41
CA ASN A 185 31.45 -17.31 -33.78
C ASN A 185 32.99 -17.23 -33.88
N GLU A 186 33.56 -18.30 -34.43
CA GLU A 186 34.59 -18.34 -35.49
C GLU A 186 35.83 -17.45 -35.34
N GLU A 187 36.93 -18.06 -34.86
CA GLU A 187 38.15 -18.37 -35.66
C GLU A 187 38.92 -19.52 -35.00
#